data_AF-A0A7K7ADD9-F1
#
_entry.id   AF-A0A7K7ADD9-F1
#
_cell.length_a   1.000
_cell.length_b   1.000
_cell.length_c   1.000
_cell.angle_alpha   90.00
_cell.angle_beta   90.00
_cell.angle_gamma   90.00
#
_symmetry.space_group_name_H-M   'P 1'
#
loop_
_entity.id
_entity.type
_entity.pdbx_description
1 polymer ?
#
loop_
_entity_poly.entity_id
_entity_poly.type
_entity_poly.pdbx_seq_one_letter_code
_entity_poly.pdbx_strand_id
1 'polypeptide(L)'
;VEPRQGRRRGRPLLGQRAFLQREEEGEGAVGPGGGPVRGWRPGPPPPSRCTQVAKAVSAPAAASPLPPAGLAKRMKKSKQPPQVTKDLGRWKAADDLLLINAVLQTNDLSSVHLGVKFSCRFNLREIQERWYALLYDPVISKLACQAMRQLHPEAIAAIQSKVLFSKAEEQLLSRVGSSSQPALDTFQELLHKHPDVFYPARTARALQLHWQLMKQYYLLHDQT
;
A
#
# COMPACT_ATOMS: atom_id res chain seq x y z
N VAL A 1 -22.25 23.75 34.06
CA VAL A 1 -22.20 24.01 32.60
C VAL A 1 -21.16 23.06 32.01
N GLU A 2 -21.63 21.94 31.46
CA GLU A 2 -20.84 20.94 30.75
C GLU A 2 -20.71 21.34 29.27
N PRO A 3 -19.56 21.12 28.60
CA PRO A 3 -19.51 21.08 27.15
C PRO A 3 -19.55 19.63 26.64
N ARG A 4 -20.70 19.25 26.09
CA ARG A 4 -20.87 18.05 25.25
C ARG A 4 -20.03 18.16 23.98
N GLN A 5 -18.94 17.40 23.88
CA GLN A 5 -18.24 17.23 22.61
C GLN A 5 -18.82 16.04 21.84
N GLY A 6 -19.43 16.35 20.69
CA GLY A 6 -20.08 15.41 19.80
C GLY A 6 -19.10 14.40 19.20
N ARG A 7 -19.35 13.12 19.48
CA ARG A 7 -18.77 11.97 18.78
C ARG A 7 -19.19 12.03 17.31
N ARG A 8 -18.35 12.58 16.44
CA ARG A 8 -18.47 12.34 14.99
C ARG A 8 -18.14 10.88 14.73
N ARG A 9 -19.18 10.03 14.70
CA ARG A 9 -19.10 8.69 14.12
C ARG A 9 -18.74 8.87 12.64
N GLY A 10 -17.51 8.58 12.28
CA GLY A 10 -17.10 8.44 10.89
C GLY A 10 -17.98 7.37 10.23
N ARG A 11 -18.73 7.77 9.22
CA ARG A 11 -19.47 6.83 8.36
C ARG A 11 -18.48 5.83 7.75
N PRO A 12 -18.84 4.55 7.61
CA PRO A 12 -18.00 3.59 6.92
C PRO A 12 -17.86 4.02 5.44
N LEU A 13 -16.61 4.13 5.00
CA LEU A 13 -16.21 4.46 3.62
C LEU A 13 -16.46 3.25 2.71
N LEU A 14 -17.73 2.92 2.47
CA LEU A 14 -18.17 1.94 1.46
C LEU A 14 -17.58 2.26 0.07
N GLY A 15 -17.23 3.53 -0.19
CA GLY A 15 -16.57 3.96 -1.42
C GLY A 15 -15.12 3.48 -1.61
N GLN A 16 -14.41 3.03 -0.58
CA GLN A 16 -12.99 2.63 -0.70
C GLN A 16 -12.81 1.16 -1.05
N ARG A 17 -13.69 0.26 -0.57
CA ARG A 17 -13.82 -1.07 -1.18
C ARG A 17 -14.28 -0.93 -2.62
N ALA A 18 -15.22 -0.03 -2.90
CA ALA A 18 -15.68 0.22 -4.26
C ALA A 18 -14.59 0.83 -5.17
N PHE A 19 -13.64 1.64 -4.69
CA PHE A 19 -12.56 2.18 -5.54
C PHE A 19 -11.62 1.08 -6.06
N LEU A 20 -11.35 0.06 -5.23
CA LEU A 20 -10.56 -1.12 -5.64
C LEU A 20 -11.40 -2.16 -6.40
N GLN A 21 -12.70 -2.26 -6.11
CA GLN A 21 -13.58 -3.27 -6.71
C GLN A 21 -14.30 -2.79 -7.99
N ARG A 22 -14.49 -1.48 -8.19
CA ARG A 22 -15.15 -0.90 -9.38
C ARG A 22 -14.32 -1.04 -10.65
N GLU A 23 -13.03 -1.33 -10.54
CA GLU A 23 -12.16 -1.63 -11.68
C GLU A 23 -12.12 -3.12 -12.04
N GLU A 24 -12.76 -4.01 -11.25
CA GLU A 24 -12.90 -5.45 -11.57
C GLU A 24 -14.11 -5.74 -12.46
N GLU A 25 -15.08 -4.82 -12.60
CA GLU A 25 -16.24 -4.98 -13.50
C GLU A 25 -15.99 -4.44 -14.92
N GLY A 26 -14.72 -4.25 -15.29
CA GLY A 26 -14.30 -3.67 -16.57
C GLY A 26 -13.84 -4.67 -17.62
N GLU A 27 -14.05 -5.98 -17.47
CA GLU A 27 -13.71 -6.96 -18.53
C GLU A 27 -14.63 -8.20 -18.44
N GLY A 28 -15.69 -8.22 -19.25
CA GLY A 28 -16.54 -9.40 -19.39
C GLY A 28 -17.72 -9.23 -20.36
N ALA A 29 -17.66 -9.99 -21.45
CA ALA A 29 -18.73 -10.29 -22.43
C ALA A 29 -18.90 -9.34 -23.64
N VAL A 30 -18.18 -9.63 -24.73
CA VAL A 30 -18.68 -9.39 -26.09
C VAL A 30 -19.04 -10.75 -26.70
N GLY A 31 -20.34 -10.99 -26.84
CA GLY A 31 -20.89 -12.08 -27.66
C GLY A 31 -20.81 -11.76 -29.16
N PRO A 32 -20.92 -12.78 -30.03
CA PRO A 32 -20.55 -12.68 -31.44
C PRO A 32 -21.69 -12.09 -32.28
N GLY A 33 -21.38 -11.10 -33.12
CA GLY A 33 -22.32 -10.56 -34.10
C GLY A 33 -21.60 -9.63 -35.07
N GLY A 34 -21.46 -10.07 -36.32
CA GLY A 34 -20.58 -9.49 -37.32
C GLY A 34 -21.02 -8.17 -37.97
N GLY A 35 -20.04 -7.51 -38.59
CA GLY A 35 -20.21 -6.38 -39.50
C GLY A 35 -18.90 -5.58 -39.64
N PRO A 36 -18.29 -5.45 -40.84
CA PRO A 36 -16.94 -4.92 -40.99
C PRO A 36 -16.89 -3.39 -41.20
N VAL A 37 -15.64 -2.89 -41.23
CA VAL A 37 -15.09 -1.60 -41.70
C VAL A 37 -15.25 -0.34 -40.82
N ARG A 38 -14.14 0.10 -40.19
CA ARG A 38 -13.14 1.02 -40.79
C ARG A 38 -11.89 1.10 -39.88
N GLY A 39 -10.73 0.87 -40.49
CA GLY A 39 -9.44 0.83 -39.80
C GLY A 39 -8.95 2.19 -39.32
N TRP A 40 -8.46 2.22 -38.08
CA TRP A 40 -7.69 3.33 -37.51
C TRP A 40 -6.20 3.01 -37.71
N ARG A 41 -5.52 3.78 -38.56
CA ARG A 41 -4.06 3.78 -38.67
C ARG A 41 -3.46 4.68 -37.58
N PRO A 42 -2.42 4.26 -36.86
CA PRO A 42 -1.59 5.16 -36.06
C PRO A 42 -0.75 6.06 -36.99
N GLY A 43 -0.74 7.37 -36.72
CA GLY A 43 0.13 8.34 -37.41
C GLY A 43 1.60 8.22 -36.98
N PRO A 44 2.55 8.65 -37.84
CA PRO A 44 3.98 8.54 -37.57
C PRO A 44 4.49 9.58 -36.55
N PRO A 45 5.60 9.31 -35.83
CA PRO A 45 6.19 10.24 -34.87
C PRO A 45 6.98 11.38 -35.56
N PRO A 46 7.14 12.55 -34.91
CA PRO A 46 7.86 13.70 -35.46
C PRO A 46 9.39 13.49 -35.48
N PRO A 47 10.13 14.13 -36.42
CA PRO A 47 11.55 13.88 -36.62
C PRO A 47 12.46 14.58 -35.60
N SER A 48 13.42 13.81 -35.08
CA SER A 48 14.60 14.26 -34.32
C SER A 48 15.52 15.11 -35.20
N ARG A 49 15.79 16.34 -34.77
CA ARG A 49 16.79 17.22 -35.39
C ARG A 49 18.17 16.91 -34.81
N CYS A 50 18.98 16.17 -35.55
CA CYS A 50 20.41 15.98 -35.27
C CYS A 50 21.18 17.00 -36.13
N THR A 51 21.65 18.10 -35.53
CA THR A 51 22.58 19.00 -36.21
C THR A 51 23.98 18.43 -36.04
N GLN A 52 24.52 17.93 -37.15
CA GLN A 52 25.94 17.70 -37.31
C GLN A 52 26.65 19.02 -37.61
N VAL A 53 27.80 19.24 -36.97
CA VAL A 53 28.91 19.99 -37.56
C VAL A 53 30.17 19.19 -37.29
N ALA A 54 30.87 18.83 -38.36
CA ALA A 54 32.15 18.14 -38.36
C ALA A 54 33.28 19.11 -38.73
N LYS A 55 34.52 18.63 -38.44
CA LYS A 55 35.84 18.95 -39.06
C LYS A 55 36.73 19.94 -38.25
N ALA A 56 37.74 19.44 -37.51
CA ALA A 56 39.16 19.14 -37.85
C ALA A 56 40.08 20.36 -37.56
N VAL A 57 41.37 20.34 -37.19
CA VAL A 57 42.45 19.36 -36.94
C VAL A 57 43.59 20.10 -36.14
N SER A 58 44.51 19.33 -35.52
CA SER A 58 45.92 19.64 -35.15
C SER A 58 46.31 20.44 -33.89
N ALA A 59 47.28 19.85 -33.16
CA ALA A 59 48.18 20.39 -32.11
C ALA A 59 49.51 20.89 -32.75
N PRO A 60 50.61 21.34 -32.05
CA PRO A 60 50.94 21.31 -30.60
C PRO A 60 51.73 22.52 -30.00
N ALA A 61 52.05 22.40 -28.69
CA ALA A 61 53.28 22.84 -27.97
C ALA A 61 53.28 24.06 -26.98
N ALA A 62 53.58 23.70 -25.72
CA ALA A 62 54.55 24.29 -24.76
C ALA A 62 54.18 25.38 -23.71
N ALA A 63 54.66 25.08 -22.48
CA ALA A 63 55.11 25.93 -21.34
C ALA A 63 54.13 26.29 -20.18
N SER A 64 54.44 25.74 -19.00
CA SER A 64 53.99 26.14 -17.63
C SER A 64 54.84 27.33 -17.10
N PRO A 65 54.47 28.11 -16.04
CA PRO A 65 54.43 27.69 -14.62
C PRO A 65 53.29 28.31 -13.73
N LEU A 66 53.26 27.90 -12.45
CA LEU A 66 52.22 27.93 -11.38
C LEU A 66 52.03 29.31 -10.62
N PRO A 67 51.44 29.39 -9.38
CA PRO A 67 50.11 29.95 -9.00
C PRO A 67 50.19 31.19 -8.04
N PRO A 68 49.09 31.70 -7.40
CA PRO A 68 48.67 31.19 -6.08
C PRO A 68 47.15 31.27 -5.75
N ALA A 69 46.83 30.73 -4.56
CA ALA A 69 45.53 30.48 -3.96
C ALA A 69 44.67 31.72 -3.60
N GLY A 70 43.35 31.52 -3.54
CA GLY A 70 42.40 32.46 -2.95
C GLY A 70 41.03 31.81 -2.70
N LEU A 71 40.78 31.40 -1.46
CA LEU A 71 39.54 30.82 -0.97
C LEU A 71 38.39 31.85 -1.01
N ALA A 72 37.30 31.52 -1.71
CA ALA A 72 36.01 32.16 -1.49
C ALA A 72 34.91 31.09 -1.33
N LYS A 73 34.46 30.92 -0.08
CA LYS A 73 33.30 30.14 0.32
C LYS A 73 32.06 30.59 -0.47
N ARG A 74 31.62 29.79 -1.44
CA ARG A 74 30.25 29.88 -1.96
C ARG A 74 29.39 28.85 -1.26
N MET A 75 28.63 29.28 -0.25
CA MET A 75 27.53 28.49 0.29
C MET A 75 26.49 28.29 -0.82
N LYS A 76 26.56 27.13 -1.48
CA LYS A 76 25.50 26.67 -2.36
C LYS A 76 24.36 26.24 -1.44
N LYS A 77 23.43 27.17 -1.18
CA LYS A 77 22.12 26.88 -0.57
C LYS A 77 21.50 25.77 -1.40
N SER A 78 21.59 24.54 -0.89
CA SER A 78 20.95 23.38 -1.47
C SER A 78 19.45 23.65 -1.44
N LYS A 79 18.89 23.99 -2.61
CA LYS A 79 17.47 23.81 -2.86
C LYS A 79 17.26 22.29 -2.86
N GLN A 80 17.05 21.75 -1.66
CA GLN A 80 16.53 20.39 -1.49
C GLN A 80 15.31 20.26 -2.42
N PRO A 81 15.27 19.28 -3.32
CA PRO A 81 14.02 18.90 -3.96
C PRO A 81 13.01 18.55 -2.86
N PRO A 82 11.71 18.76 -3.07
CA PRO A 82 10.70 18.29 -2.12
C PRO A 82 10.96 16.81 -1.82
N GLN A 83 11.16 16.48 -0.54
CA GLN A 83 11.53 15.13 -0.05
C GLN A 83 10.61 14.03 -0.61
N VAL A 84 9.40 14.41 -1.00
CA VAL A 84 8.30 13.60 -1.54
C VAL A 84 8.71 12.70 -2.73
N THR A 85 9.69 13.08 -3.57
CA THR A 85 10.06 12.25 -4.73
C THR A 85 11.09 11.17 -4.42
N LYS A 86 11.79 11.26 -3.28
CA LYS A 86 12.88 10.32 -2.94
C LYS A 86 12.33 9.01 -2.37
N ASP A 87 11.13 9.04 -1.81
CA ASP A 87 10.52 7.91 -1.12
C ASP A 87 9.66 7.02 -2.02
N LEU A 88 9.36 7.45 -3.25
CA LEU A 88 8.58 6.68 -4.23
C LEU A 88 9.24 5.35 -4.58
N GLY A 89 10.58 5.29 -4.61
CA GLY A 89 11.33 4.07 -4.93
C GLY A 89 11.45 3.08 -3.76
N ARG A 90 11.09 3.49 -2.53
CA ARG A 90 11.25 2.65 -1.33
C ARG A 90 10.03 1.78 -1.06
N TRP A 91 8.84 2.23 -1.47
CA TRP A 91 7.59 1.48 -1.32
C TRP A 91 7.45 0.41 -2.39
N LYS A 92 7.21 -0.83 -1.96
CA LYS A 92 6.93 -1.95 -2.86
C LYS A 92 5.42 -2.10 -3.04
N ALA A 93 4.99 -2.67 -4.16
CA ALA A 93 3.59 -3.01 -4.40
C ALA A 93 3.00 -3.88 -3.26
N ALA A 94 3.81 -4.79 -2.70
CA ALA A 94 3.43 -5.60 -1.55
C ALA A 94 3.15 -4.76 -0.29
N ASP A 95 3.93 -3.70 -0.06
CA ASP A 95 3.76 -2.81 1.08
C ASP A 95 2.53 -1.93 0.91
N ASP A 96 2.27 -1.43 -0.31
CA ASP A 96 1.07 -0.66 -0.63
C ASP A 96 -0.19 -1.51 -0.41
N LEU A 97 -0.20 -2.75 -0.90
CA LEU A 97 -1.34 -3.66 -0.70
C LEU A 97 -1.57 -3.97 0.78
N LEU A 98 -0.49 -4.21 1.52
CA LEU A 98 -0.56 -4.47 2.95
C LEU A 98 -1.07 -3.26 3.72
N LEU A 99 -0.59 -2.05 3.37
CA LEU A 99 -1.03 -0.79 3.97
C LEU A 99 -2.52 -0.58 3.74
N ILE A 100 -2.98 -0.73 2.49
CA ILE A 100 -4.40 -0.58 2.13
C ILE A 100 -5.25 -1.56 2.94
N ASN A 101 -4.92 -2.86 2.91
CA ASN A 101 -5.69 -3.87 3.62
C ASN A 101 -5.71 -3.61 5.14
N ALA A 102 -4.58 -3.26 5.73
CA ALA A 102 -4.50 -3.00 7.17
C ALA A 102 -5.29 -1.76 7.58
N VAL A 103 -5.24 -0.67 6.81
CA VAL A 103 -6.00 0.56 7.08
C VAL A 103 -7.50 0.33 6.88
N LEU A 104 -7.90 -0.40 5.84
CA LEU A 104 -9.31 -0.74 5.65
C LEU A 104 -9.85 -1.63 6.78
N GLN A 105 -9.00 -2.45 7.40
CA GLN A 105 -9.39 -3.36 8.47
C GLN A 105 -9.46 -2.68 9.85
N THR A 106 -8.51 -1.79 10.17
CA THR A 106 -8.42 -1.15 11.50
C THR A 106 -8.97 0.27 11.54
N ASN A 107 -8.99 0.97 10.40
CA ASN A 107 -9.26 2.40 10.29
C ASN A 107 -8.39 3.27 11.22
N ASP A 108 -7.17 2.80 11.53
CA ASP A 108 -6.20 3.53 12.37
C ASP A 108 -4.76 3.27 11.93
N LEU A 109 -4.10 4.32 11.46
CA LEU A 109 -2.70 4.29 10.98
C LEU A 109 -1.70 4.03 12.11
N SER A 110 -2.02 4.40 13.35
CA SER A 110 -1.14 4.15 14.50
C SER A 110 -1.04 2.66 14.78
N SER A 111 -2.19 1.98 14.82
CA SER A 111 -2.25 0.53 14.94
C SER A 111 -1.55 -0.17 13.78
N VAL A 112 -1.67 0.36 12.55
CA VAL A 112 -0.95 -0.20 11.39
C VAL A 112 0.57 -0.09 11.56
N HIS A 113 1.08 1.08 11.94
CA HIS A 113 2.52 1.28 12.16
C HIS A 113 3.10 0.35 13.23
N LEU A 114 2.34 0.08 14.30
CA LEU A 114 2.79 -0.79 15.39
C LEU A 114 2.62 -2.28 15.08
N GLY A 115 1.53 -2.65 14.40
CA GLY A 115 1.14 -4.04 14.20
C GLY A 115 1.62 -4.67 12.89
N VAL A 116 2.05 -3.87 11.90
CA VAL A 116 2.40 -4.36 10.57
C VAL A 116 3.91 -4.29 10.32
N LYS A 117 4.48 -5.37 9.79
CA LYS A 117 5.87 -5.44 9.34
C LYS A 117 5.97 -5.29 7.83
N PHE A 118 6.27 -4.08 7.38
CA PHE A 118 6.58 -3.76 6.00
C PHE A 118 7.96 -4.28 5.58
N SER A 119 8.25 -4.22 4.28
CA SER A 119 9.54 -4.62 3.72
C SER A 119 10.72 -3.75 4.20
N CYS A 120 10.44 -2.54 4.66
CA CYS A 120 11.39 -1.63 5.29
C CYS A 120 10.79 -1.01 6.55
N ARG A 121 11.64 -0.52 7.46
CA ARG A 121 11.18 0.19 8.66
C ARG A 121 10.73 1.60 8.30
N PHE A 122 9.43 1.81 8.26
CA PHE A 122 8.81 3.14 8.13
C PHE A 122 8.42 3.69 9.49
N ASN A 123 8.54 4.99 9.66
CA ASN A 123 7.95 5.71 10.78
C ASN A 123 6.47 6.04 10.49
N LEU A 124 5.73 6.44 11.53
CA LEU A 124 4.31 6.76 11.40
C LEU A 124 4.03 7.86 10.37
N ARG A 125 4.90 8.88 10.28
CA ARG A 125 4.74 9.98 9.34
C ARG A 125 4.89 9.53 7.88
N GLU A 126 5.88 8.69 7.59
CA GLU A 126 6.07 8.10 6.25
C GLU A 126 4.85 7.26 5.84
N ILE A 127 4.26 6.49 6.77
CA ILE A 127 3.04 5.71 6.52
C ILE A 127 1.84 6.62 6.24
N GLN A 128 1.68 7.71 7.01
CA GLN A 128 0.62 8.69 6.79
C GLN A 128 0.76 9.38 5.42
N GLU A 129 1.96 9.84 5.09
CA GLU A 129 2.27 10.48 3.81
C GLU A 129 2.01 9.51 2.64
N ARG A 130 2.38 8.23 2.79
CA ARG A 130 2.09 7.22 1.77
C ARG A 130 0.59 6.96 1.60
N TRP A 131 -0.15 6.80 2.70
CA TRP A 131 -1.61 6.63 2.66
C TRP A 131 -2.29 7.82 1.98
N TYR A 132 -1.88 9.04 2.31
CA TYR A 132 -2.37 10.25 1.66
C TYR A 132 -2.06 10.25 0.16
N ALA A 133 -0.84 9.89 -0.24
CA ALA A 133 -0.45 9.79 -1.63
C ALA A 133 -1.27 8.76 -2.42
N LEU A 134 -1.54 7.59 -1.84
CA LEU A 134 -2.38 6.55 -2.46
C LEU A 134 -3.82 7.01 -2.72
N LEU A 135 -4.34 7.92 -1.88
CA LEU A 135 -5.69 8.45 -1.99
C LEU A 135 -5.81 9.68 -2.91
N TYR A 136 -4.81 10.56 -2.91
CA TYR A 136 -4.95 11.90 -3.49
C TYR A 136 -3.96 12.23 -4.62
N ASP A 137 -2.84 11.50 -4.74
CA ASP A 137 -1.94 11.67 -5.87
C ASP A 137 -2.37 10.70 -6.99
N PRO A 138 -2.94 11.20 -8.11
CA PRO A 138 -3.47 10.34 -9.16
C PRO A 138 -2.38 9.54 -9.89
N VAL A 139 -1.13 10.01 -9.89
CA VAL A 139 -0.01 9.30 -10.51
C VAL A 139 0.41 8.14 -9.63
N ILE A 140 0.60 8.39 -8.33
CA ILE A 140 0.99 7.36 -7.36
C ILE A 140 -0.10 6.31 -7.24
N SER A 141 -1.36 6.73 -7.12
CA SER A 141 -2.52 5.84 -7.03
C SER A 141 -2.57 4.88 -8.23
N LYS A 142 -2.49 5.42 -9.46
CA LYS A 142 -2.51 4.61 -10.69
C LYS A 142 -1.34 3.63 -10.76
N LEU A 143 -0.12 4.08 -10.47
CA LEU A 143 1.07 3.22 -10.52
C LEU A 143 1.03 2.11 -9.47
N ALA A 144 0.62 2.42 -8.24
CA ALA A 144 0.47 1.43 -7.18
C ALA A 144 -0.59 0.38 -7.55
N CYS A 145 -1.76 0.80 -8.05
CA CYS A 145 -2.80 -0.11 -8.52
C CYS A 145 -2.32 -1.02 -9.66
N GLN A 146 -1.53 -0.50 -10.61
CA GLN A 146 -0.95 -1.30 -11.67
C GLN A 146 0.08 -2.32 -11.16
N ALA A 147 0.92 -1.91 -10.21
CA ALA A 147 1.96 -2.78 -9.65
C ALA A 147 1.37 -3.86 -8.73
N MET A 148 0.36 -3.54 -7.93
CA MET A 148 -0.34 -4.52 -7.07
C MET A 148 -1.05 -5.59 -7.89
N ARG A 149 -1.64 -5.25 -9.04
CA ARG A 149 -2.26 -6.22 -9.96
C ARG A 149 -1.27 -7.20 -10.60
N GLN A 150 0.01 -6.85 -10.64
CA GLN A 150 1.07 -7.73 -11.17
C GLN A 150 1.66 -8.65 -10.09
N LEU A 151 1.19 -8.57 -8.84
CA LEU A 151 1.66 -9.47 -7.78
C LEU A 151 1.17 -10.90 -8.03
N HIS A 152 2.06 -11.86 -7.80
CA HIS A 152 1.69 -13.28 -7.87
C HIS A 152 0.62 -13.61 -6.82
N PRO A 153 -0.38 -14.46 -7.12
CA PRO A 153 -1.44 -14.83 -6.17
C PRO A 153 -0.92 -15.34 -4.82
N GLU A 154 0.20 -16.07 -4.83
CA GLU A 154 0.86 -16.52 -3.60
C GLU A 154 1.36 -15.36 -2.74
N ALA A 155 1.92 -14.31 -3.35
CA ALA A 155 2.36 -13.12 -2.65
C ALA A 155 1.16 -12.36 -2.06
N ILE A 156 0.04 -12.30 -2.79
CA ILE A 156 -1.21 -11.70 -2.30
C ILE A 156 -1.71 -12.46 -1.07
N ALA A 157 -1.77 -13.79 -1.11
CA ALA A 157 -2.16 -14.62 0.03
C ALA A 157 -1.23 -14.40 1.24
N ALA A 158 0.08 -14.30 1.00
CA ALA A 158 1.07 -14.01 2.04
C ALA A 158 0.96 -12.59 2.63
N ILE A 159 0.46 -11.62 1.87
CA ILE A 159 0.16 -10.27 2.36
C ILE A 159 -1.14 -10.28 3.16
N GLN A 160 -2.17 -10.94 2.65
CA GLN A 160 -3.47 -11.05 3.29
C GLN A 160 -3.41 -11.76 4.65
N SER A 161 -2.54 -12.75 4.82
CA SER A 161 -2.33 -13.42 6.11
C SER A 161 -1.72 -12.53 7.19
N LYS A 162 -1.07 -11.43 6.80
CA LYS A 162 -0.45 -10.43 7.71
C LYS A 162 -1.40 -9.28 8.08
N VAL A 163 -2.60 -9.25 7.50
CA VAL A 163 -3.57 -8.20 7.79
C VAL A 163 -4.03 -8.30 9.24
N LEU A 164 -4.05 -7.16 9.94
CA LEU A 164 -4.41 -7.06 11.35
C LEU A 164 -5.84 -7.54 11.61
N PHE A 165 -6.10 -8.10 12.80
CA PHE A 165 -7.46 -8.40 13.20
C PHE A 165 -8.21 -7.10 13.52
N SER A 166 -9.46 -7.01 13.06
CA SER A 166 -10.33 -5.90 13.43
C SER A 166 -10.89 -6.12 14.83
N LYS A 167 -11.31 -5.03 15.48
CA LYS A 167 -11.97 -5.11 16.78
C LYS A 167 -13.21 -6.01 16.74
N ALA A 168 -13.95 -6.03 15.64
CA ALA A 168 -15.13 -6.87 15.50
C ALA A 168 -14.77 -8.37 15.46
N GLU A 169 -13.70 -8.74 14.75
CA GLU A 169 -13.16 -10.10 14.74
C GLU A 169 -12.71 -10.52 16.15
N GLU A 170 -11.98 -9.65 16.84
CA GLU A 170 -11.48 -9.90 18.20
C GLU A 170 -12.62 -10.06 19.21
N GLN A 171 -13.72 -9.30 19.07
CA GLN A 171 -14.90 -9.44 19.93
C GLN A 171 -15.64 -10.78 19.73
N LEU A 172 -15.56 -11.39 18.54
CA LEU A 172 -16.09 -12.73 18.33
C LEU A 172 -15.16 -13.79 18.91
N LEU A 173 -13.84 -13.63 18.71
CA LEU A 173 -12.83 -14.53 19.26
C LEU A 173 -12.79 -14.50 20.79
N SER A 174 -13.00 -13.34 21.42
CA SER A 174 -12.98 -13.21 22.90
C SER A 174 -14.10 -13.97 23.60
N ARG A 175 -15.18 -14.33 22.88
CA ARG A 175 -16.30 -15.13 23.39
C ARG A 175 -16.00 -16.62 23.41
N VAL A 176 -14.97 -17.07 22.70
CA VAL A 176 -14.52 -18.46 22.74
C VAL A 176 -13.79 -18.67 24.07
N GLY A 177 -14.44 -19.39 24.98
CA GLY A 177 -13.97 -19.55 26.35
C GLY A 177 -12.59 -20.23 26.46
N SER A 178 -11.80 -19.80 27.44
CA SER A 178 -10.43 -20.27 27.69
C SER A 178 -10.35 -21.68 28.27
N SER A 179 -11.46 -22.16 28.86
CA SER A 179 -11.56 -23.39 29.66
C SER A 179 -11.66 -24.67 28.82
N SER A 180 -12.29 -24.60 27.65
CA SER A 180 -12.22 -25.64 26.63
C SER A 180 -10.95 -25.44 25.80
N GLN A 181 -10.16 -26.48 25.51
CA GLN A 181 -9.22 -26.42 24.39
C GLN A 181 -10.05 -26.43 23.11
N PRO A 182 -10.31 -25.28 22.45
CA PRO A 182 -11.19 -25.26 21.30
C PRO A 182 -10.48 -25.95 20.14
N ALA A 183 -11.16 -26.95 19.57
CA ALA A 183 -10.67 -27.64 18.40
C ALA A 183 -10.64 -26.68 17.19
N LEU A 184 -9.92 -27.07 16.14
CA LEU A 184 -9.86 -26.29 14.91
C LEU A 184 -11.26 -26.09 14.30
N ASP A 185 -12.13 -27.09 14.44
CA ASP A 185 -13.51 -27.07 13.98
C ASP A 185 -14.33 -25.92 14.58
N THR A 186 -14.07 -25.55 15.84
CA THR A 186 -14.74 -24.41 16.50
C THR A 186 -14.47 -23.10 15.76
N PHE A 187 -13.21 -22.88 15.33
CA PHE A 187 -12.83 -21.68 14.58
C PHE A 187 -13.32 -21.74 13.14
N GLN A 188 -13.40 -22.94 12.56
CA GLN A 188 -13.99 -23.13 11.24
C GLN A 188 -15.49 -22.81 11.26
N GLU A 189 -16.23 -23.28 12.25
CA GLU A 189 -17.64 -22.95 12.43
C GLU A 189 -17.84 -21.45 12.67
N LEU A 190 -16.96 -20.81 13.44
CA LEU A 190 -17.01 -19.37 13.71
C LEU A 190 -16.85 -18.54 12.41
N LEU A 191 -15.96 -18.96 11.51
CA LEU A 191 -15.80 -18.32 10.19
C LEU A 191 -17.07 -18.45 9.33
N HIS A 192 -17.68 -19.64 9.30
CA HIS A 192 -18.90 -19.87 8.51
C HIS A 192 -20.11 -19.11 9.07
N LYS A 193 -20.17 -18.91 10.39
CA LYS A 193 -21.26 -18.18 11.06
C LYS A 193 -21.19 -16.66 10.86
N HIS A 194 -20.01 -16.10 10.65
CA HIS A 194 -19.79 -14.65 10.55
C HIS A 194 -18.92 -14.26 9.34
N PRO A 195 -19.29 -14.65 8.11
CA PRO A 195 -18.47 -14.40 6.91
C PRO A 195 -18.36 -12.91 6.56
N ASP A 196 -19.27 -12.08 7.07
CA ASP A 196 -19.33 -10.64 6.90
C ASP A 196 -18.40 -9.87 7.86
N VAL A 197 -18.06 -10.48 9.00
CA VAL A 197 -17.21 -9.87 10.03
C VAL A 197 -15.74 -10.21 9.81
N PHE A 198 -15.44 -11.46 9.45
CA PHE A 198 -14.07 -11.91 9.25
C PHE A 198 -13.50 -11.42 7.92
N TYR A 199 -12.21 -11.08 7.93
CA TYR A 199 -11.50 -10.76 6.69
C TYR A 199 -11.52 -12.00 5.75
N PRO A 200 -11.80 -11.86 4.44
CA PRO A 200 -12.04 -13.01 3.56
C PRO A 200 -10.92 -14.05 3.48
N ALA A 201 -9.67 -13.62 3.71
CA ALA A 201 -8.51 -14.51 3.70
C ALA A 201 -8.20 -15.17 5.06
N ARG A 202 -9.09 -15.03 6.05
CA ARG A 202 -8.91 -15.66 7.36
C ARG A 202 -9.08 -17.17 7.26
N THR A 203 -8.22 -17.88 7.98
CA THR A 203 -8.29 -19.34 8.12
C THR A 203 -8.55 -19.71 9.56
N ALA A 204 -9.15 -20.89 9.79
CA ALA A 204 -9.38 -21.40 11.14
C ALA A 204 -8.08 -21.47 11.96
N ARG A 205 -6.94 -21.77 11.31
CA ARG A 205 -5.62 -21.74 11.92
C ARG A 205 -5.18 -20.33 12.33
N ALA A 206 -5.39 -19.33 11.48
CA ALA A 206 -5.07 -17.95 11.81
C ALA A 206 -5.88 -17.46 13.02
N LEU A 207 -7.17 -17.80 13.07
CA LEU A 207 -8.04 -17.49 14.22
C LEU A 207 -7.57 -18.18 15.49
N GLN A 208 -7.23 -19.48 15.41
CA GLN A 208 -6.72 -20.25 16.55
C GLN A 208 -5.43 -19.64 17.10
N LEU A 209 -4.48 -19.29 16.24
CA LEU A 209 -3.23 -18.63 16.65
C LEU A 209 -3.48 -17.27 17.30
N HIS A 210 -4.38 -16.46 16.74
CA HIS A 210 -4.74 -15.18 17.33
C HIS A 210 -5.44 -15.34 18.68
N TRP A 211 -6.36 -16.30 18.80
CA TRP A 211 -7.03 -16.62 20.05
C TRP A 211 -6.03 -17.08 21.13
N GLN A 212 -5.02 -17.88 20.77
CA GLN A 212 -3.95 -18.28 21.69
C GLN A 212 -3.16 -17.06 22.21
N LEU A 213 -2.87 -16.09 21.34
CA LEU A 213 -2.25 -14.83 21.74
C LEU A 213 -3.19 -14.04 22.67
N MET A 214 -4.46 -13.89 22.33
CA MET A 214 -5.45 -13.22 23.18
C MET A 214 -5.53 -13.86 24.57
N LYS A 215 -5.52 -15.20 24.64
CA LYS A 215 -5.49 -15.96 25.90
C LYS A 215 -4.24 -15.66 26.73
N GLN A 216 -3.07 -15.60 26.08
CA GLN A 216 -1.80 -15.30 26.74
C GLN A 216 -1.76 -13.88 27.32
N TYR A 217 -2.44 -12.93 26.68
CA TYR A 217 -2.51 -11.54 27.12
C TYR A 217 -3.74 -11.22 27.98
N TYR A 218 -4.50 -12.23 28.43
CA TYR A 218 -5.71 -12.06 29.26
C TYR A 218 -6.78 -11.17 28.60
N LEU A 219 -6.98 -11.36 27.29
CA LEU A 219 -7.92 -10.57 26.48
C LEU A 219 -9.23 -11.32 26.17
N LEU A 220 -9.42 -12.52 26.74
CA LEU A 220 -10.67 -13.29 26.59
C LEU A 220 -11.69 -12.89 27.67
N HIS A 221 -12.99 -12.99 27.35
CA HIS A 221 -14.06 -12.47 28.20
C HIS A 221 -14.17 -13.21 29.55
N ASP A 222 -13.71 -14.46 29.61
CA ASP A 222 -13.66 -15.24 30.85
C ASP A 222 -12.40 -14.97 31.70
N GLN A 223 -11.47 -14.15 31.19
CA GLN A 223 -10.25 -13.73 31.88
C GLN A 223 -10.30 -12.29 32.42
N THR A 224 -11.30 -11.51 32.00
CA THR A 224 -11.51 -10.09 32.36
C THR A 224 -12.78 -9.90 33.16
#